data_AF-A0A661MPN1-F1
#
_entry.id   AF-A0A661MPN1-F1
#
_cell.length_a   1.000
_cell.length_b   1.000
_cell.length_c   1.000
_cell.angle_alpha   90.00
_cell.angle_beta   90.00
_cell.angle_gamma   90.00
#
_symmetry.space_group_name_H-M   'P 1'
#
loop_
_entity.id
_entity.type
_entity.pdbx_description
1 polymer ?
#
loop_
_entity_poly.entity_id
_entity_poly.type
_entity_poly.pdbx_seq_one_letter_code
_entity_poly.pdbx_strand_id
1 'polypeptide(L)'
;MNIQQLTKDIREHYRSNPDRSGKALEQYLEKMLSDKKPEERLAIVKALAKQFSSNLSQQTQTIGEGGPILERLFSRVLGERLPDKSMPTHQMAERLAEALNTVFDSLNQLVRGINMTLMGNQPLGDETIRFVIGSQMTGASSGISLKEYINQIKEAFSIAHRAFQEAAKTKFKEILSELDPEKLEKNIEGGIKFGPLRKAELFDIYKEKFRTLKNWLETGLLMEATMREFEKTCQKLYSDKGGTK
;
A
#
# COMPACT_ATOMS: atom_id res chain seq x y z
N MET A 1 -37.23 -10.28 51.48
CA MET A 1 -37.03 -9.42 50.29
C MET A 1 -36.61 -10.33 49.15
N ASN A 2 -37.35 -10.34 48.03
CA ASN A 2 -37.16 -11.35 46.98
C ASN A 2 -36.03 -10.93 46.04
N ILE A 3 -34.96 -11.73 45.98
CA ILE A 3 -33.72 -11.44 45.20
C ILE A 3 -34.02 -11.23 43.70
N GLN A 4 -35.10 -11.85 43.20
CA GLN A 4 -35.52 -11.73 41.81
C GLN A 4 -36.14 -10.37 41.46
N GLN A 5 -36.83 -9.70 42.41
CA GLN A 5 -37.33 -8.35 42.19
C GLN A 5 -36.18 -7.35 42.15
N LEU A 6 -35.25 -7.45 43.09
CA LEU A 6 -34.07 -6.59 43.14
C LEU A 6 -33.19 -6.73 41.88
N THR A 7 -33.10 -7.93 41.30
CA THR A 7 -32.36 -8.16 40.05
C THR A 7 -33.04 -7.51 38.84
N LYS A 8 -34.38 -7.44 38.82
CA LYS A 8 -35.13 -6.74 37.78
C LYS A 8 -34.98 -5.23 37.92
N ASP A 9 -35.11 -4.71 39.13
CA ASP A 9 -34.99 -3.28 39.41
C ASP A 9 -33.58 -2.76 39.10
N ILE A 10 -32.54 -3.53 39.40
CA ILE A 10 -31.15 -3.21 39.03
C ILE A 10 -30.96 -3.17 37.50
N ARG A 11 -31.56 -4.12 36.76
CA ARG A 11 -31.49 -4.14 35.28
C ARG A 11 -32.26 -2.98 34.66
N GLU A 12 -33.39 -2.59 35.24
CA GLU A 12 -34.20 -1.46 34.79
C GLU A 12 -33.51 -0.13 35.08
N HIS A 13 -32.91 0.03 36.26
CA HIS A 13 -32.12 1.20 36.61
C HIS A 13 -30.84 1.34 35.75
N TYR A 14 -30.20 0.22 35.39
CA TYR A 14 -29.05 0.22 34.47
C TYR A 14 -29.46 0.54 33.02
N ARG A 15 -30.64 0.12 32.57
CA ARG A 15 -31.17 0.48 31.24
C ARG A 15 -31.55 1.95 31.13
N SER A 16 -32.08 2.54 32.20
CA SER A 16 -32.51 3.93 32.23
C SER A 16 -31.35 4.93 32.40
N ASN A 17 -30.22 4.50 32.96
CA ASN A 17 -29.01 5.32 33.12
C ASN A 17 -27.75 4.53 32.71
N PRO A 18 -27.34 4.56 31.43
CA PRO A 18 -26.13 3.89 30.94
C PRO A 18 -24.84 4.65 31.29
N ASP A 19 -24.80 5.32 32.45
CA ASP A 19 -23.60 6.01 32.88
C ASP A 19 -22.63 4.99 33.47
N ARG A 20 -21.47 4.82 32.82
CA ARG A 20 -20.45 3.79 33.07
C ARG A 20 -19.80 3.89 34.47
N SER A 21 -20.22 4.83 35.31
CA SER A 21 -19.72 4.99 36.66
C SER A 21 -20.64 4.24 37.62
N GLY A 22 -20.25 3.04 38.05
CA GLY A 22 -21.00 2.19 39.01
C GLY A 22 -21.40 2.86 40.34
N LYS A 23 -21.05 4.14 40.55
CA LYS A 23 -21.39 4.98 41.70
C LYS A 23 -22.90 5.19 41.90
N ALA A 24 -23.67 5.37 40.82
CA ALA A 24 -25.13 5.54 40.95
C ALA A 24 -25.82 4.25 41.42
N LEU A 25 -25.29 3.11 40.97
CA LEU A 25 -25.77 1.78 41.34
C LEU A 25 -25.33 1.41 42.76
N GLU A 26 -24.13 1.82 43.16
CA GLU A 26 -23.61 1.70 44.52
C GLU A 26 -24.45 2.50 45.52
N GLN A 27 -24.76 3.77 45.23
CA GLN A 27 -25.64 4.60 46.06
C GLN A 27 -27.06 4.04 46.17
N TYR A 28 -27.59 3.47 45.08
CA TYR A 28 -28.90 2.81 45.09
C TYR A 28 -28.92 1.56 45.98
N LEU A 29 -27.89 0.72 45.87
CA LEU A 29 -27.73 -0.46 46.72
C LEU A 29 -27.51 -0.08 48.18
N GLU A 30 -26.73 0.97 48.46
CA GLU A 30 -26.47 1.46 49.81
C GLU A 30 -27.73 2.01 50.49
N LYS A 31 -28.56 2.76 49.75
CA LYS A 31 -29.86 3.27 50.22
C LYS A 31 -30.89 2.16 50.43
N MET A 32 -30.91 1.14 49.56
CA MET A 32 -31.86 0.01 49.68
C MET A 32 -31.47 -0.99 50.77
N LEU A 33 -30.18 -1.04 51.12
CA LEU A 33 -29.64 -1.95 52.14
C LEU A 33 -29.45 -1.26 53.51
N SER A 34 -29.70 0.05 53.64
CA SER A 34 -29.48 0.84 54.86
C SER A 34 -30.24 0.31 56.09
N ASP A 35 -31.39 -0.33 55.90
CA ASP A 35 -32.22 -0.85 56.99
C ASP A 35 -31.89 -2.30 57.39
N LYS A 36 -30.84 -2.89 56.79
CA LYS A 36 -30.46 -4.29 57.05
C LYS A 36 -29.18 -4.41 57.86
N LYS A 37 -29.09 -5.48 58.65
CA LYS A 37 -27.88 -5.84 59.39
C LYS A 37 -26.73 -6.14 58.43
N PRO A 38 -25.48 -5.81 58.78
CA PRO A 38 -24.32 -5.92 57.90
C PRO A 38 -24.10 -7.33 57.33
N GLU A 39 -24.44 -8.37 58.11
CA GLU A 39 -24.34 -9.77 57.68
C GLU A 39 -25.34 -10.13 56.57
N GLU A 40 -26.57 -9.60 56.66
CA GLU A 40 -27.60 -9.80 55.62
C GLU A 40 -27.26 -9.02 54.34
N ARG A 41 -26.67 -7.82 54.46
CA ARG A 41 -26.20 -7.04 53.31
C ARG A 41 -25.16 -7.83 52.51
N LEU A 42 -24.18 -8.40 53.21
CA LEU A 42 -23.12 -9.18 52.58
C LEU A 42 -23.66 -10.45 51.89
N ALA A 43 -24.63 -11.13 52.51
CA ALA A 43 -25.28 -12.30 51.93
C ALA A 43 -26.05 -11.96 50.66
N ILE A 44 -26.78 -10.84 50.66
CA ILE A 44 -27.56 -10.37 49.49
C ILE A 44 -26.61 -9.94 48.35
N VAL A 45 -25.55 -9.19 48.64
CA VAL A 45 -24.57 -8.76 47.63
C VAL A 45 -23.84 -9.96 47.03
N LYS A 46 -23.44 -10.96 47.83
CA LYS A 46 -22.84 -12.20 47.31
C LYS A 46 -23.80 -13.00 46.43
N ALA A 47 -25.08 -13.07 46.79
CA ALA A 47 -26.10 -13.75 46.00
C ALA A 47 -26.37 -13.03 44.66
N LEU A 48 -26.42 -11.70 44.67
CA LEU A 48 -26.55 -10.89 43.46
C LEU A 48 -25.32 -11.05 42.57
N ALA A 49 -24.11 -10.94 43.12
CA ALA A 49 -22.86 -11.16 42.39
C ALA A 49 -22.88 -12.52 41.69
N LYS A 50 -23.24 -13.58 42.40
CA LYS A 50 -23.36 -14.93 41.82
C LYS A 50 -24.36 -14.99 40.67
N GLN A 51 -25.54 -14.37 40.79
CA GLN A 51 -26.54 -14.36 39.71
C GLN A 51 -26.09 -13.55 38.47
N PHE A 52 -25.39 -12.44 38.64
CA PHE A 52 -24.88 -11.66 37.52
C PHE A 52 -23.67 -12.35 36.86
N SER A 53 -22.80 -13.02 37.63
CA SER A 53 -21.69 -13.83 37.09
C SER A 53 -22.16 -15.05 36.28
N SER A 54 -23.23 -15.72 36.72
CA SER A 54 -23.81 -16.85 35.98
C SER A 54 -24.36 -16.44 34.61
N ASN A 55 -24.94 -15.23 34.51
CA ASN A 55 -25.44 -14.69 33.23
C ASN A 55 -24.31 -14.26 32.29
N LEU A 56 -23.17 -13.78 32.82
CA LEU A 56 -21.98 -13.48 32.02
C LEU A 56 -21.40 -14.73 31.33
N SER A 57 -21.46 -15.88 32.01
CA SER A 57 -20.99 -17.16 31.47
C SER A 57 -21.91 -17.73 30.39
N GLN A 58 -23.20 -17.38 30.39
CA GLN A 58 -24.13 -17.71 29.31
C GLN A 58 -24.07 -16.70 28.14
N GLN A 59 -23.70 -15.45 28.39
CA GLN A 59 -23.51 -14.44 27.34
C GLN A 59 -22.17 -14.56 26.58
N THR A 60 -21.19 -15.32 27.10
CA THR A 60 -19.94 -15.57 26.37
C THR A 60 -20.08 -16.58 25.22
N GLN A 61 -21.20 -17.30 25.13
CA GLN A 61 -21.49 -18.18 23.99
C GLN A 61 -22.17 -17.49 22.80
N THR A 62 -22.49 -16.19 22.91
CA THR A 62 -23.12 -15.41 21.82
C THR A 62 -22.21 -14.38 21.18
N ILE A 63 -20.91 -14.33 21.50
CA ILE A 63 -19.91 -13.56 20.73
C ILE A 63 -19.27 -14.48 19.69
N GLY A 64 -20.09 -15.00 18.79
CA GLY A 64 -19.69 -15.83 17.65
C GLY A 64 -19.98 -15.16 16.31
N GLU A 65 -20.36 -13.88 16.28
CA GLU A 65 -20.74 -13.19 15.03
C GLU A 65 -19.53 -12.71 14.22
N GLY A 66 -18.38 -12.49 14.86
CA GLY A 66 -17.15 -12.07 14.18
C GLY A 66 -16.35 -13.19 13.50
N GLY A 67 -16.45 -14.41 14.03
CA GLY A 67 -15.77 -15.61 13.49
C GLY A 67 -16.13 -15.94 12.04
N PRO A 68 -17.43 -16.08 11.68
CA PRO A 68 -17.82 -16.47 10.32
C PRO A 68 -17.59 -15.36 9.28
N ILE A 69 -17.60 -14.07 9.69
CA ILE A 69 -17.29 -12.95 8.79
C ILE A 69 -15.79 -12.89 8.50
N LEU A 70 -14.96 -13.06 9.53
CA LEU A 70 -13.50 -13.13 9.36
C LEU A 70 -13.10 -14.35 8.53
N GLU A 71 -13.65 -15.53 8.80
CA GLU A 71 -13.38 -16.73 7.99
C GLU A 71 -13.76 -16.55 6.50
N ARG A 72 -14.88 -15.87 6.20
CA ARG A 72 -15.26 -15.52 4.82
C ARG A 72 -14.34 -14.48 4.19
N LEU A 73 -13.84 -13.53 4.97
CA LEU A 73 -12.83 -12.57 4.52
C LEU A 73 -11.52 -13.28 4.20
N PHE A 74 -11.07 -14.18 5.08
CA PHE A 74 -9.88 -15.00 4.87
C PHE A 74 -10.00 -15.89 3.64
N SER A 75 -11.12 -16.58 3.45
CA SER A 75 -11.32 -17.43 2.27
C SER A 75 -11.34 -16.63 0.97
N ARG A 76 -11.84 -15.38 1.00
CA ARG A 76 -11.84 -14.51 -0.18
C ARG A 76 -10.49 -13.86 -0.47
N VAL A 77 -9.71 -13.53 0.56
CA VAL A 77 -8.44 -12.80 0.40
C VAL A 77 -7.24 -13.74 0.22
N LEU A 78 -7.20 -14.87 0.94
CA LEU A 78 -6.10 -15.83 0.92
C LEU A 78 -6.42 -17.12 0.15
N GLY A 79 -7.66 -17.29 -0.32
CA GLY A 79 -8.14 -18.53 -0.93
C GLY A 79 -8.49 -19.62 0.10
N GLU A 80 -8.78 -20.85 -0.35
CA GLU A 80 -9.30 -21.94 0.49
C GLU A 80 -8.32 -22.48 1.57
N ARG A 81 -7.09 -21.97 1.65
CA ARG A 81 -6.12 -22.41 2.66
C ARG A 81 -6.29 -21.57 3.93
N LEU A 82 -7.29 -21.93 4.73
CA LEU A 82 -7.40 -21.41 6.09
C LEU A 82 -6.21 -21.92 6.93
N PRO A 83 -5.54 -21.04 7.71
CA PRO A 83 -4.64 -21.48 8.76
C PRO A 83 -5.37 -22.41 9.72
N ASP A 84 -4.66 -23.35 10.33
CA ASP A 84 -5.20 -24.35 11.25
C ASP A 84 -6.34 -23.81 12.14
N LYS A 85 -7.47 -24.53 12.17
CA LYS A 85 -8.69 -24.23 12.94
C LYS A 85 -8.46 -24.02 14.46
N SER A 86 -7.23 -24.17 14.93
CA SER A 86 -6.82 -23.93 16.32
C SER A 86 -6.40 -22.48 16.60
N MET A 87 -6.25 -21.62 15.60
CA MET A 87 -5.78 -20.25 15.82
C MET A 87 -6.91 -19.34 16.33
N PRO A 88 -6.72 -18.59 17.44
CA PRO A 88 -7.71 -17.63 17.90
C PRO A 88 -7.99 -16.55 16.85
N THR A 89 -9.27 -16.22 16.63
CA THR A 89 -9.74 -15.24 15.63
C THR A 89 -9.03 -13.89 15.68
N HIS A 90 -8.60 -13.45 16.88
CA HIS A 90 -7.79 -12.22 17.06
C HIS A 90 -6.39 -12.33 16.44
N GLN A 91 -5.69 -13.44 16.65
CA GLN A 91 -4.33 -13.64 16.11
C GLN A 91 -4.35 -13.77 14.58
N MET A 92 -5.41 -14.36 14.02
CA MET A 92 -5.60 -14.40 12.58
C MET A 92 -5.75 -12.99 12.01
N ALA A 93 -6.59 -12.16 12.64
CA ALA A 93 -6.81 -10.77 12.23
C ALA A 93 -5.52 -9.92 12.32
N GLU A 94 -4.72 -10.09 13.38
CA GLU A 94 -3.41 -9.42 13.51
C GLU A 94 -2.46 -9.81 12.39
N ARG A 95 -2.32 -11.11 12.07
CA ARG A 95 -1.46 -11.56 10.97
C ARG A 95 -1.92 -11.07 9.60
N LEU A 96 -3.24 -10.99 9.39
CA LEU A 96 -3.78 -10.40 8.17
C LEU A 96 -3.44 -8.92 8.07
N ALA A 97 -3.59 -8.17 9.18
CA ALA A 97 -3.23 -6.76 9.23
C ALA A 97 -1.73 -6.56 8.97
N GLU A 98 -0.86 -7.38 9.53
CA GLU A 98 0.58 -7.36 9.26
C GLU A 98 0.92 -7.67 7.79
N ALA A 99 0.29 -8.67 7.19
CA ALA A 99 0.48 -9.01 5.78
C ALA A 99 0.01 -7.88 4.87
N LEU A 100 -1.17 -7.30 5.13
CA LEU A 100 -1.69 -6.15 4.41
C LEU A 100 -0.81 -4.92 4.58
N ASN A 101 -0.28 -4.67 5.78
CA ASN A 101 0.67 -3.58 6.02
C ASN A 101 1.91 -3.74 5.16
N THR A 102 2.48 -4.95 5.09
CA THR A 102 3.65 -5.23 4.25
C THR A 102 3.35 -4.99 2.77
N VAL A 103 2.18 -5.41 2.29
CA VAL A 103 1.74 -5.18 0.90
C VAL A 103 1.56 -3.69 0.62
N PHE A 104 0.89 -2.95 1.50
CA PHE A 104 0.68 -1.52 1.34
C PHE A 104 1.98 -0.74 1.40
N ASP A 105 2.90 -1.09 2.29
CA ASP A 105 4.20 -0.43 2.42
C ASP A 105 5.07 -0.72 1.18
N SER A 106 5.07 -1.96 0.68
CA SER A 106 5.79 -2.33 -0.55
C SER A 106 5.23 -1.60 -1.78
N LEU A 107 3.91 -1.50 -1.88
CA LEU A 107 3.26 -0.75 -2.97
C LEU A 107 3.59 0.74 -2.87
N ASN A 108 3.51 1.34 -1.68
CA ASN A 108 3.87 2.75 -1.47
C ASN A 108 5.34 3.01 -1.82
N GLN A 109 6.27 2.11 -1.47
CA GLN A 109 7.68 2.20 -1.86
C GLN A 109 7.85 2.13 -3.38
N LEU A 110 7.13 1.22 -4.04
CA LEU A 110 7.13 1.12 -5.50
C LEU A 110 6.61 2.40 -6.16
N VAL A 111 5.50 2.95 -5.67
CA VAL A 111 4.94 4.23 -6.16
C VAL A 111 5.93 5.37 -5.99
N ARG A 112 6.56 5.48 -4.81
CA ARG A 112 7.57 6.52 -4.56
C ARG A 112 8.77 6.38 -5.49
N GLY A 113 9.28 5.16 -5.69
CA GLY A 113 10.38 4.91 -6.62
C GLY A 113 10.02 5.30 -8.05
N ILE A 114 8.83 4.91 -8.51
CA ILE A 114 8.30 5.25 -9.82
C ILE A 114 8.14 6.78 -9.97
N ASN A 115 7.52 7.47 -9.02
CA ASN A 115 7.33 8.92 -9.09
C ASN A 115 8.66 9.69 -9.06
N MET A 116 9.60 9.25 -8.22
CA MET A 116 10.93 9.86 -8.13
C MET A 116 11.71 9.72 -9.44
N THR A 117 11.62 8.55 -10.08
CA THR A 117 12.32 8.25 -11.34
C THR A 117 11.61 8.81 -12.59
N LEU A 118 10.28 8.91 -12.59
CA LEU A 118 9.50 9.34 -13.78
C LEU A 118 9.16 10.83 -13.82
N MET A 119 8.95 11.46 -12.66
CA MET A 119 8.35 12.81 -12.59
C MET A 119 9.26 13.88 -12.01
N GLY A 120 10.44 13.54 -11.48
CA GLY A 120 11.41 14.53 -10.99
C GLY A 120 10.81 15.55 -10.01
N ASN A 121 10.75 15.22 -8.73
CA ASN A 121 10.26 16.10 -7.64
C ASN A 121 8.85 16.70 -7.80
N GLN A 122 8.06 16.37 -8.84
CA GLN A 122 6.65 16.76 -8.88
C GLN A 122 5.83 15.84 -7.97
N PRO A 123 5.15 16.39 -6.93
CA PRO A 123 4.35 15.59 -6.02
C PRO A 123 3.04 15.18 -6.70
N LEU A 124 3.02 13.99 -7.31
CA LEU A 124 1.78 13.22 -7.36
C LEU A 124 1.44 12.89 -5.91
N GLY A 125 0.26 13.33 -5.48
CA GLY A 125 -0.18 13.37 -4.09
C GLY A 125 0.43 12.27 -3.22
N ASP A 126 1.12 12.67 -2.15
CA ASP A 126 1.83 11.80 -1.20
C ASP A 126 0.85 10.96 -0.34
N GLU A 127 -0.35 10.76 -0.86
CA GLU A 127 -1.42 10.00 -0.25
C GLU A 127 -1.03 8.52 -0.29
N THR A 128 -0.69 8.00 0.88
CA THR A 128 -0.47 6.57 1.06
C THR A 128 -1.75 5.79 0.75
N ILE A 129 -1.62 4.55 0.28
CA ILE A 129 -2.76 3.62 0.11
C ILE A 129 -3.64 3.57 1.37
N ARG A 130 -3.04 3.72 2.56
CA ARG A 130 -3.74 3.72 3.85
C ARG A 130 -4.62 4.96 4.03
N PHE A 131 -4.19 6.13 3.55
CA PHE A 131 -5.00 7.35 3.50
C PHE A 131 -6.17 7.21 2.52
N VAL A 132 -5.90 6.66 1.34
CA VAL A 132 -6.92 6.41 0.29
C VAL A 132 -7.99 5.41 0.75
N ILE A 133 -7.60 4.33 1.43
CA ILE A 133 -8.55 3.36 2.01
C ILE A 133 -9.34 3.99 3.17
N GLY A 134 -8.68 4.77 4.03
CA GLY A 134 -9.31 5.44 5.16
C GLY A 134 -10.38 6.46 4.76
N SER A 135 -10.13 7.24 3.70
CA SER A 135 -11.10 8.21 3.19
C SER A 135 -12.35 7.54 2.60
N GLN A 136 -12.20 6.39 1.94
CA GLN A 136 -13.33 5.60 1.45
C GLN A 136 -14.18 4.98 2.57
N MET A 137 -13.54 4.48 3.63
CA MET A 137 -14.24 3.85 4.75
C MET A 137 -15.01 4.84 5.63
N THR A 138 -14.54 6.10 5.68
CA THR A 138 -15.16 7.18 6.47
C THR A 138 -16.29 7.89 5.72
N GLY A 139 -16.58 7.48 4.47
CA GLY A 139 -17.62 8.10 3.64
C GLY A 139 -17.25 9.50 3.13
N ALA A 140 -15.99 9.93 3.30
CA ALA A 140 -15.50 11.18 2.77
C ALA A 140 -15.24 11.03 1.26
N SER A 141 -16.21 11.45 0.46
CA SER A 141 -16.23 11.34 -1.01
C SER A 141 -15.24 12.25 -1.75
N SER A 142 -14.17 12.72 -1.09
CA SER A 142 -13.21 13.69 -1.63
C SER A 142 -11.84 13.09 -1.99
N GLY A 143 -11.62 11.79 -1.77
CA GLY A 143 -10.37 11.10 -2.10
C GLY A 143 -10.43 10.30 -3.40
N ILE A 144 -9.30 10.22 -4.10
CA ILE A 144 -9.07 9.30 -5.22
C ILE A 144 -9.44 7.89 -4.76
N SER A 145 -10.17 7.12 -5.56
CA SER A 145 -10.53 5.77 -5.16
C SER A 145 -9.30 4.83 -5.16
N LEU A 146 -9.28 3.78 -4.32
CA LEU A 146 -8.21 2.77 -4.37
C LEU A 146 -8.02 2.20 -5.79
N LYS A 147 -9.13 2.02 -6.52
CA LYS A 147 -9.12 1.57 -7.91
C LYS A 147 -8.42 2.58 -8.82
N GLU A 148 -8.71 3.86 -8.68
CA GLU A 148 -8.04 4.93 -9.44
C GLU A 148 -6.56 5.05 -9.06
N TYR A 149 -6.23 4.92 -7.77
CA TYR A 149 -4.84 4.88 -7.31
C TYR A 149 -4.06 3.72 -7.94
N ILE A 150 -4.62 2.50 -7.93
CA ILE A 150 -4.00 1.34 -8.58
C ILE A 150 -3.89 1.54 -10.11
N ASN A 151 -4.89 2.14 -10.74
CA ASN A 151 -4.83 2.46 -12.17
C ASN A 151 -3.71 3.47 -12.46
N GLN A 152 -3.53 4.49 -11.62
CA GLN A 152 -2.41 5.45 -11.75
C GLN A 152 -1.05 4.75 -11.66
N ILE A 153 -0.88 3.79 -10.75
CA ILE A 153 0.34 2.98 -10.66
C ILE A 153 0.57 2.19 -11.95
N LYS A 154 -0.46 1.50 -12.45
CA LYS A 154 -0.38 0.71 -13.67
C LYS A 154 -0.01 1.58 -14.88
N GLU A 155 -0.60 2.76 -14.96
CA GLU A 155 -0.31 3.74 -16.00
C GLU A 155 1.13 4.25 -15.92
N ALA A 156 1.59 4.60 -14.72
CA ALA A 156 2.95 5.06 -14.51
C ALA A 156 3.98 3.99 -14.93
N PHE A 157 3.75 2.73 -14.55
CA PHE A 157 4.59 1.62 -14.98
C PHE A 157 4.56 1.41 -16.50
N SER A 158 3.39 1.53 -17.13
CA SER A 158 3.27 1.41 -18.59
C SER A 158 4.00 2.53 -19.33
N ILE A 159 3.94 3.76 -18.81
CA ILE A 159 4.66 4.91 -19.38
C ILE A 159 6.17 4.71 -19.23
N ALA A 160 6.63 4.30 -18.04
CA ALA A 160 8.03 3.97 -17.79
C ALA A 160 8.55 2.93 -18.78
N HIS A 161 7.85 1.80 -18.89
CA HIS A 161 8.28 0.71 -19.75
C HIS A 161 8.38 1.16 -21.22
N ARG A 162 7.39 1.92 -21.71
CA ARG A 162 7.42 2.45 -23.08
C ARG A 162 8.53 3.48 -23.28
N ALA A 163 8.70 4.41 -22.35
CA ALA A 163 9.75 5.42 -22.41
C ALA A 163 11.14 4.78 -22.43
N PHE A 164 11.35 3.71 -21.66
CA PHE A 164 12.62 2.99 -21.65
C PHE A 164 12.88 2.31 -22.99
N GLN A 165 11.87 1.66 -23.58
CA GLN A 165 11.99 1.07 -24.91
C GLN A 165 12.32 2.12 -25.98
N GLU A 166 11.68 3.29 -25.93
CA GLU A 166 11.93 4.38 -26.87
C GLU A 166 13.34 4.99 -26.68
N ALA A 167 13.77 5.25 -25.45
CA ALA A 167 15.10 5.76 -25.14
C ALA A 167 16.20 4.79 -25.55
N ALA A 168 16.07 3.50 -25.22
CA ALA A 168 17.01 2.46 -25.62
C ALA A 168 17.09 2.36 -27.15
N LYS A 169 15.94 2.34 -27.85
CA LYS A 169 15.89 2.31 -29.31
C LYS A 169 16.58 3.53 -29.93
N THR A 170 16.40 4.71 -29.35
CA THR A 170 17.07 5.94 -29.79
C THR A 170 18.58 5.84 -29.62
N LYS A 171 19.07 5.39 -28.47
CA LYS A 171 20.52 5.23 -28.24
C LYS A 171 21.14 4.14 -29.11
N PHE A 172 20.45 3.03 -29.35
CA PHE A 172 20.91 2.04 -30.33
C PHE A 172 20.98 2.61 -31.74
N LYS A 173 20.02 3.43 -32.16
CA LYS A 173 20.09 4.11 -33.46
C LYS A 173 21.27 5.08 -33.55
N GLU A 174 21.54 5.84 -32.50
CA GLU A 174 22.71 6.74 -32.44
C GLU A 174 24.01 5.94 -32.59
N ILE A 175 24.17 4.84 -31.83
CA ILE A 175 25.33 3.94 -31.91
C ILE A 175 25.50 3.38 -33.33
N LEU A 176 24.43 2.85 -33.91
CA LEU A 176 24.48 2.28 -35.27
C LEU A 176 24.78 3.35 -36.31
N SER A 177 24.29 4.58 -36.12
CA SER A 177 24.57 5.69 -37.03
C SER A 177 26.00 6.22 -36.92
N GLU A 178 26.61 6.20 -35.74
CA GLU A 178 28.03 6.55 -35.55
C GLU A 178 28.98 5.53 -36.18
N LEU A 179 28.53 4.27 -36.32
CA LEU A 179 29.27 3.17 -36.93
C LEU A 179 28.83 2.87 -38.37
N ASP A 180 27.94 3.68 -38.93
CA ASP A 180 27.39 3.50 -40.28
C ASP A 180 28.49 3.69 -41.34
N PRO A 181 28.84 2.63 -42.11
CA PRO A 181 29.89 2.70 -43.12
C PRO A 181 29.68 3.83 -44.15
N GLU A 182 28.44 4.08 -44.59
CA GLU A 182 28.16 5.12 -45.58
C GLU A 182 28.39 6.53 -45.00
N LYS A 183 28.13 6.70 -43.71
CA LYS A 183 28.32 7.95 -42.99
C LYS A 183 29.81 8.21 -42.73
N LEU A 184 30.56 7.16 -42.40
CA LEU A 184 32.01 7.21 -42.28
C LEU A 184 32.68 7.54 -43.62
N GLU A 185 32.18 6.98 -44.72
CA GLU A 185 32.67 7.26 -46.07
C GLU A 185 32.43 8.70 -46.54
N LYS A 186 31.32 9.31 -46.12
CA LYS A 186 30.98 10.71 -46.43
C LYS A 186 31.78 11.72 -45.60
N ASN A 187 32.18 11.37 -44.37
CA ASN A 187 32.95 12.25 -43.50
C ASN A 187 34.42 12.42 -43.93
N ILE A 188 34.89 11.61 -44.89
CA ILE A 188 36.20 11.81 -45.54
C ILE A 188 36.02 12.77 -46.70
N GLU A 189 35.85 14.06 -46.40
CA GLU A 189 35.95 15.13 -47.41
C GLU A 189 37.43 15.50 -47.63
N GLY A 190 37.90 15.46 -48.89
CA GLY A 190 39.05 16.25 -49.32
C GLY A 190 40.43 15.58 -49.47
N GLY A 191 40.55 14.25 -49.57
CA GLY A 191 41.85 13.59 -49.72
C GLY A 191 42.04 12.85 -51.05
N ILE A 192 43.15 13.12 -51.76
CA ILE A 192 43.64 12.47 -53.00
C ILE A 192 44.01 10.97 -52.78
N LYS A 193 43.40 10.30 -51.79
CA LYS A 193 43.71 8.91 -51.42
C LYS A 193 42.71 7.97 -52.11
N PHE A 194 43.22 7.15 -53.01
CA PHE A 194 42.45 6.14 -53.74
C PHE A 194 42.84 4.72 -53.27
N GLY A 195 41.90 3.78 -53.37
CA GLY A 195 42.18 2.35 -53.15
C GLY A 195 42.55 2.00 -51.69
N PRO A 196 43.60 1.19 -51.44
CA PRO A 196 43.94 0.67 -50.11
C PRO A 196 44.13 1.72 -49.01
N LEU A 197 44.66 2.91 -49.36
CA LEU A 197 44.90 3.99 -48.39
C LEU A 197 43.60 4.59 -47.84
N ARG A 198 42.56 4.70 -48.69
CA ARG A 198 41.23 5.16 -48.26
C ARG A 198 40.57 4.15 -47.32
N LYS A 199 40.74 2.85 -47.61
CA LYS A 199 40.20 1.77 -46.76
C LYS A 199 40.89 1.72 -45.39
N ALA A 200 42.20 1.95 -45.35
CA ALA A 200 42.94 2.03 -44.09
C ALA A 200 42.45 3.20 -43.22
N GLU A 201 42.26 4.38 -43.81
CA GLU A 201 41.73 5.57 -43.12
C GLU A 201 40.30 5.36 -42.59
N LEU A 202 39.41 4.77 -43.39
CA LEU A 202 38.06 4.39 -42.93
C LEU A 202 38.11 3.42 -41.75
N PHE A 203 39.03 2.46 -41.78
CA PHE A 203 39.16 1.47 -40.71
C PHE A 203 39.71 2.09 -39.42
N ASP A 204 40.63 3.05 -39.53
CA ASP A 204 41.15 3.76 -38.36
C ASP A 204 40.07 4.67 -37.74
N ILE A 205 39.28 5.37 -38.56
CA ILE A 205 38.12 6.14 -38.07
C ILE A 205 37.11 5.23 -37.37
N TYR A 206 36.79 4.07 -37.98
CA TYR A 206 35.91 3.09 -37.36
C TYR A 206 36.45 2.63 -35.99
N LYS A 207 37.74 2.30 -35.89
CA LYS A 207 38.36 1.90 -34.61
C LYS A 207 38.26 2.98 -33.55
N GLU A 208 38.47 4.24 -33.90
CA GLU A 208 38.36 5.36 -32.98
C GLU A 208 36.93 5.53 -32.46
N LYS A 209 35.94 5.49 -33.36
CA LYS A 209 34.51 5.54 -33.00
C LYS A 209 34.12 4.36 -32.11
N PHE A 210 34.53 3.15 -32.48
CA PHE A 210 34.28 1.95 -31.67
C PHE A 210 34.91 2.04 -30.28
N ARG A 211 36.17 2.48 -30.16
CA ARG A 211 36.85 2.67 -28.87
C ARG A 211 36.13 3.71 -28.01
N THR A 212 35.67 4.79 -28.61
CA THR A 212 34.91 5.83 -27.90
C THR A 212 33.61 5.27 -27.33
N LEU A 213 32.83 4.56 -28.15
CA LEU A 213 31.58 3.93 -27.73
C LEU A 213 31.81 2.85 -26.65
N LYS A 214 32.87 2.06 -26.80
CA LYS A 214 33.28 1.07 -25.81
C LYS A 214 33.65 1.74 -24.48
N ASN A 215 34.42 2.83 -24.51
CA ASN A 215 34.77 3.59 -23.32
C ASN A 215 33.51 4.18 -22.65
N TRP A 216 32.56 4.71 -23.43
CA TRP A 216 31.29 5.19 -22.90
C TRP A 216 30.45 4.11 -22.23
N LEU A 217 30.49 2.88 -22.75
CA LEU A 217 29.85 1.73 -22.12
C LEU A 217 30.56 1.35 -20.81
N GLU A 218 31.88 1.24 -20.82
CA GLU A 218 32.69 0.83 -19.65
C GLU A 218 32.67 1.86 -18.52
N THR A 219 32.61 3.15 -18.84
CA THR A 219 32.54 4.25 -17.87
C THR A 219 31.11 4.55 -17.40
N GLY A 220 30.10 3.91 -17.98
CA GLY A 220 28.69 4.16 -17.64
C GLY A 220 28.06 5.40 -18.29
N LEU A 221 28.83 6.20 -19.03
CA LEU A 221 28.33 7.39 -19.75
C LEU A 221 27.18 7.06 -20.71
N LEU A 222 27.23 5.89 -21.35
CA LEU A 222 26.13 5.43 -22.22
C LEU A 222 24.84 5.18 -21.43
N MET A 223 24.96 4.61 -20.23
CA MET A 223 23.81 4.38 -19.35
C MET A 223 23.25 5.72 -18.86
N GLU A 224 24.10 6.66 -18.44
CA GLU A 224 23.66 8.01 -18.05
C GLU A 224 22.92 8.73 -19.18
N ALA A 225 23.47 8.69 -20.41
CA ALA A 225 22.83 9.26 -21.58
C ALA A 225 21.48 8.58 -21.91
N THR A 226 21.39 7.27 -21.68
CA THR A 226 20.14 6.51 -21.85
C THR A 226 19.11 6.91 -20.80
N MET A 227 19.52 7.06 -19.53
CA MET A 227 18.64 7.48 -18.44
C MET A 227 18.11 8.90 -18.63
N ARG A 228 18.94 9.84 -19.11
CA ARG A 228 18.46 11.20 -19.44
C ARG A 228 17.44 11.19 -20.58
N GLU A 229 17.68 10.40 -21.63
CA GLU A 229 16.71 10.29 -22.73
C GLU A 229 15.41 9.60 -22.27
N PHE A 230 15.53 8.63 -21.37
CA PHE A 230 14.39 7.98 -20.71
C PHE A 230 13.56 8.97 -19.89
N GLU A 231 14.18 9.77 -19.02
CA GLU A 231 13.50 10.79 -18.22
C GLU A 231 12.77 11.81 -19.10
N LYS A 232 13.44 12.30 -20.15
CA LYS A 232 12.86 13.21 -21.14
C LYS A 232 11.65 12.59 -21.85
N THR A 233 11.75 11.31 -22.22
CA THR A 233 10.65 10.59 -22.88
C THR A 233 9.48 10.37 -21.92
N CYS A 234 9.75 10.06 -20.65
CA CYS A 234 8.72 9.96 -19.61
C CYS A 234 7.96 11.28 -19.47
N GLN A 235 8.67 12.39 -19.30
CA GLN A 235 8.08 13.72 -19.19
C GLN A 235 7.19 14.05 -20.38
N LYS A 236 7.68 13.78 -21.60
CA LYS A 236 6.90 13.98 -22.83
C LYS A 236 5.60 13.17 -22.84
N LEU A 237 5.68 11.85 -22.58
CA LEU A 237 4.52 10.97 -22.59
C LEU A 237 3.51 11.32 -21.48
N TYR A 238 3.98 11.85 -20.36
CA TYR A 238 3.11 12.37 -19.29
C TYR A 238 2.43 13.69 -19.68
N SER A 239 3.16 14.63 -20.27
CA SER A 239 2.57 15.90 -20.75
C SER A 239 1.54 15.69 -21.85
N ASP A 240 1.79 14.78 -22.80
CA ASP A 240 0.87 14.45 -23.89
C ASP A 240 -0.47 13.87 -23.37
N LYS A 241 -0.46 13.23 -22.19
CA LYS A 241 -1.67 12.75 -21.51
C LYS A 241 -2.32 13.79 -20.58
N GLY A 242 -1.52 14.63 -19.93
CA GLY A 242 -2.00 15.70 -19.04
C GLY A 242 -2.64 16.89 -19.77
N GLY A 243 -2.36 17.03 -21.07
CA GLY A 243 -2.90 18.05 -21.96
C GLY A 243 -4.31 17.78 -22.51
N THR A 244 -4.91 16.62 -22.24
CA THR A 244 -6.33 16.37 -22.47
C THR A 244 -7.13 16.71 -21.21
N LYS A 245 -7.38 18.01 -20.99
CA LYS A 245 -8.50 18.49 -20.20
C LYS A 245 -9.44 19.28 -21.08
#